data_AF-A0A3S2VPS5-F1
#
_entry.id   AF-A0A3S2VPS5-F1
#
_cell.length_a   1.000
_cell.length_b   1.000
_cell.length_c   1.000
_cell.angle_alpha   90.00
_cell.angle_beta   90.00
_cell.angle_gamma   90.00
#
_symmetry.space_group_name_H-M   'P 1'
#
loop_
_entity.id
_entity.type
_entity.pdbx_description
1 polymer ?
#
loop_
_entity_poly.entity_id
_entity_poly.type
_entity_poly.pdbx_seq_one_letter_code
_entity_poly.pdbx_strand_id
1 'polypeptide(L)'
;MKNLLCLLLLLLTIAAKAQYPFEKFPAIKYKVIPFKILVSNKTRFLAKSESYKGYAFELEQSDGNDIIRILYKGKYIQQFNEDIGILQITLEVNPALYAADVDGNELVDFKLKTWNNGSGLAGSRMNKAYFFNKGNNKFSFVYFMDFDDQNERDFNNDGHYEIVGRSYLSFNNHGYWVFDLYNFDNKRGLINVSKKYHYPILIQFLEKDNYSITNMINRKKMMQFTKKTPDYYQFMP
;
A
#
# COMPACT_ATOMS: atom_id res chain seq x y z
N MET A 1 32.98 3.24 -36.43
CA MET A 1 33.36 3.07 -35.00
C MET A 1 32.58 3.98 -34.05
N LYS A 2 32.53 5.31 -34.26
CA LYS A 2 31.76 6.24 -33.38
C LYS A 2 30.29 5.86 -33.20
N ASN A 3 29.60 5.47 -34.28
CA ASN A 3 28.18 5.09 -34.22
C ASN A 3 27.93 3.78 -33.46
N LEU A 4 28.88 2.83 -33.50
CA LEU A 4 28.77 1.57 -32.76
C LEU A 4 28.98 1.79 -31.26
N LEU A 5 29.91 2.68 -30.89
CA LEU A 5 30.14 3.08 -29.50
C LEU A 5 28.94 3.82 -28.90
N CYS A 6 28.32 4.73 -29.65
CA CYS A 6 27.08 5.39 -29.22
C CYS A 6 25.92 4.39 -29.05
N LEU A 7 25.78 3.42 -29.95
CA LEU A 7 24.75 2.38 -29.82
C LEU A 7 24.99 1.48 -28.60
N LEU A 8 26.25 1.13 -28.33
CA LEU A 8 26.63 0.35 -27.15
C LEU A 8 26.40 1.12 -25.85
N LEU A 9 26.68 2.43 -25.84
CA LEU A 9 26.43 3.32 -24.70
C LEU A 9 24.92 3.51 -24.45
N LEU A 10 24.12 3.65 -25.51
CA LEU A 10 22.65 3.66 -25.43
C LEU A 10 22.11 2.32 -24.88
N LEU A 11 22.63 1.18 -25.35
CA LEU A 11 22.26 -0.14 -24.84
C LEU A 11 22.69 -0.35 -23.37
N LEU A 12 23.83 0.20 -22.95
CA LEU A 12 24.29 0.19 -21.55
C LEU A 12 23.41 1.05 -20.64
N THR A 13 22.87 2.18 -21.12
CA THR A 13 21.90 2.98 -20.34
C THR A 13 20.55 2.27 -20.14
N ILE A 14 20.20 1.30 -21.00
CA ILE A 14 18.98 0.50 -20.87
C ILE A 14 19.14 -0.61 -19.80
N ALA A 15 20.37 -0.96 -19.43
CA ALA A 15 20.66 -2.03 -18.47
C ALA A 15 20.65 -1.59 -16.99
N ALA A 16 20.67 -0.28 -16.71
CA ALA A 16 20.50 0.24 -15.36
C ALA A 16 19.00 0.30 -15.01
N LYS A 17 18.39 -0.86 -14.74
CA LYS A 17 17.00 -0.89 -14.26
C LYS A 17 16.98 -0.44 -12.80
N ALA A 18 16.68 0.85 -12.59
CA ALA A 18 16.28 1.41 -11.30
C ALA A 18 14.89 0.87 -10.92
N GLN A 19 14.81 -0.44 -10.69
CA GLN A 19 13.56 -1.15 -10.44
C GLN A 19 13.75 -2.18 -9.34
N TYR A 20 12.79 -2.23 -8.42
CA TYR A 20 12.79 -3.29 -7.41
C TYR A 20 12.51 -4.67 -8.04
N PRO A 21 13.00 -5.77 -7.45
CA PRO A 21 12.82 -7.11 -8.02
C PRO A 21 11.36 -7.53 -8.23
N PHE A 22 10.42 -6.95 -7.47
CA PHE A 22 8.98 -7.21 -7.63
C PHE A 22 8.33 -6.42 -8.78
N GLU A 23 9.00 -5.40 -9.33
CA GLU A 23 8.42 -4.55 -10.39
C GLU A 23 8.39 -5.20 -11.77
N LYS A 24 9.03 -6.38 -11.91
CA LYS A 24 8.88 -7.23 -13.10
C LYS A 24 7.49 -7.88 -13.20
N PHE A 25 6.75 -7.96 -12.09
CA PHE A 25 5.42 -8.56 -12.04
C PHE A 25 4.37 -7.50 -12.43
N PRO A 26 3.25 -7.90 -13.07
CA PRO A 26 2.17 -6.98 -13.41
C PRO A 26 1.66 -6.22 -12.19
N ALA A 27 1.53 -4.89 -12.32
CA ALA A 27 0.95 -4.04 -11.31
C ALA A 27 -0.57 -3.95 -11.45
N ILE A 28 -1.28 -3.93 -10.31
CA ILE A 28 -2.70 -3.62 -10.30
C ILE A 28 -2.94 -2.22 -10.87
N LYS A 29 -4.03 -2.08 -11.64
CA LYS A 29 -4.47 -0.81 -12.23
C LYS A 29 -5.65 -0.26 -11.44
N TYR A 30 -5.40 0.76 -10.63
CA TYR A 30 -6.44 1.43 -9.88
C TYR A 30 -7.19 2.48 -10.68
N LYS A 31 -8.51 2.53 -10.46
CA LYS A 31 -9.29 3.75 -10.70
C LYS A 31 -9.08 4.68 -9.52
N VAL A 32 -8.53 5.86 -9.77
CA VAL A 32 -8.41 6.94 -8.80
C VAL A 32 -9.73 7.71 -8.74
N ILE A 33 -10.28 7.88 -7.54
CA ILE A 33 -11.53 8.59 -7.27
C ILE A 33 -11.22 9.75 -6.31
N PRO A 34 -11.43 11.00 -6.73
CA PRO A 34 -11.06 12.15 -5.91
C PRO A 34 -12.02 12.31 -4.72
N PHE A 35 -11.49 12.86 -3.62
CA PHE A 35 -12.29 13.40 -2.53
C PHE A 35 -12.57 14.90 -2.74
N LYS A 36 -13.79 15.31 -2.42
CA LYS A 36 -14.17 16.70 -2.25
C LYS A 36 -14.26 17.02 -0.77
N ILE A 37 -13.49 18.00 -0.32
CA ILE A 37 -13.59 18.55 1.03
C ILE A 37 -14.90 19.33 1.13
N LEU A 38 -15.72 18.98 2.12
CA LEU A 38 -17.02 19.62 2.39
C LEU A 38 -16.94 20.55 3.60
N VAL A 39 -16.18 20.15 4.62
CA VAL A 39 -15.94 20.95 5.83
C VAL A 39 -14.46 20.83 6.19
N SER A 40 -13.83 21.97 6.50
CA SER A 40 -12.48 22.01 7.05
C SER A 40 -12.36 23.18 8.02
N ASN A 41 -12.25 22.88 9.31
CA ASN A 41 -11.98 23.84 10.37
C ASN A 41 -11.25 23.17 11.55
N LYS A 42 -10.95 23.95 12.60
CA LYS A 42 -10.13 23.48 13.74
C LYS A 42 -10.73 22.30 14.51
N THR A 43 -12.04 22.09 14.48
CA THR A 43 -12.71 21.08 15.30
C THR A 43 -13.32 19.95 14.48
N ARG A 44 -13.45 20.15 13.16
CA ARG A 44 -14.11 19.20 12.28
C ARG A 44 -13.54 19.24 10.87
N PHE A 45 -13.32 18.05 10.34
CA PHE A 45 -13.03 17.82 8.94
C PHE A 45 -14.04 16.84 8.34
N LEU A 46 -14.51 17.09 7.12
CA LEU A 46 -15.39 16.20 6.37
C LEU A 46 -15.03 16.26 4.88
N ALA A 47 -14.79 15.10 4.29
CA ALA A 47 -14.60 14.92 2.86
C ALA A 47 -15.46 13.77 2.32
N LYS A 48 -15.83 13.86 1.04
CA LYS A 48 -16.66 12.85 0.37
C LYS A 48 -16.11 12.52 -1.01
N SER A 49 -16.01 11.23 -1.34
CA SER A 49 -15.60 10.78 -2.66
C SER A 49 -16.74 10.96 -3.67
N GLU A 50 -16.38 11.06 -4.95
CA GLU A 50 -17.35 10.79 -6.01
C GLU A 50 -17.86 9.35 -5.93
N SER A 51 -19.05 9.10 -6.52
CA SER A 51 -19.59 7.74 -6.57
C SER A 51 -18.94 6.92 -7.67
N TYR A 52 -18.53 5.70 -7.33
CA TYR A 52 -18.00 4.72 -8.28
C TYR A 52 -18.65 3.36 -8.08
N LYS A 53 -19.18 2.77 -9.16
CA LYS A 53 -19.99 1.53 -9.12
C LYS A 53 -21.10 1.56 -8.06
N GLY A 54 -21.64 2.75 -7.77
CA GLY A 54 -22.66 2.99 -6.76
C GLY A 54 -22.13 3.18 -5.34
N TYR A 55 -20.85 2.95 -5.07
CA TYR A 55 -20.24 3.21 -3.76
C TYR A 55 -19.73 4.66 -3.66
N ALA A 56 -19.70 5.21 -2.45
CA ALA A 56 -19.01 6.45 -2.12
C ALA A 56 -18.48 6.37 -0.67
N PHE A 57 -17.41 7.11 -0.38
CA PHE A 57 -16.79 7.16 0.94
C PHE A 57 -16.94 8.56 1.52
N GLU A 58 -17.28 8.64 2.81
CA GLU A 58 -17.20 9.85 3.60
C GLU A 58 -16.14 9.66 4.68
N LEU A 59 -15.24 10.64 4.79
CA LEU A 59 -14.16 10.71 5.74
C LEU A 59 -14.43 11.88 6.67
N GLU A 60 -14.55 11.62 7.95
CA GLU A 60 -14.79 12.63 8.98
C GLU A 60 -13.75 12.52 10.08
N GLN A 61 -13.22 13.66 10.52
CA GLN A 61 -12.47 13.75 11.76
C GLN A 61 -13.24 14.67 12.70
N SER A 62 -13.64 14.15 13.87
CA SER A 62 -14.35 14.89 14.91
C SER A 62 -13.86 14.44 16.28
N ASP A 63 -13.51 15.39 17.14
CA ASP A 63 -13.11 15.14 18.53
C ASP A 63 -11.98 14.10 18.69
N GLY A 64 -11.02 14.12 17.77
CA GLY A 64 -9.87 13.20 17.76
C GLY A 64 -10.18 11.79 17.26
N ASN A 65 -11.39 11.55 16.74
CA ASN A 65 -11.77 10.27 16.14
C ASN A 65 -11.87 10.42 14.62
N ASP A 66 -11.28 9.46 13.93
CA ASP A 66 -11.41 9.29 12.49
C ASP A 66 -12.57 8.33 12.21
N ILE A 67 -13.51 8.78 11.39
CA ILE A 67 -14.72 8.06 11.02
C ILE A 67 -14.75 7.90 9.51
N ILE A 68 -14.93 6.67 9.07
CA ILE A 68 -15.02 6.31 7.66
C ILE A 68 -16.40 5.72 7.45
N ARG A 69 -17.20 6.31 6.56
CA ARG A 69 -18.52 5.80 6.20
C ARG A 69 -18.56 5.40 4.74
N ILE A 70 -19.15 4.24 4.49
CA ILE A 70 -19.38 3.74 3.15
C ILE A 70 -20.87 3.90 2.83
N LEU A 71 -21.14 4.45 1.66
CA LEU A 71 -22.47 4.62 1.12
C LEU A 71 -22.61 3.75 -0.14
N TYR A 72 -23.78 3.16 -0.33
CA TYR A 72 -24.18 2.52 -1.59
C TYR A 72 -25.46 3.14 -2.11
N LYS A 73 -25.40 3.65 -3.35
CA LYS A 73 -26.49 4.40 -4.01
C LYS A 73 -27.06 5.50 -3.11
N GLY A 74 -26.17 6.23 -2.45
CA GLY A 74 -26.48 7.33 -1.53
C GLY A 74 -26.99 6.91 -0.14
N LYS A 75 -27.15 5.61 0.13
CA LYS A 75 -27.56 5.10 1.46
C LYS A 75 -26.35 4.64 2.25
N TYR A 76 -26.28 5.01 3.51
CA TYR A 76 -25.27 4.51 4.43
C TYR A 76 -25.38 2.97 4.59
N ILE A 77 -24.25 2.27 4.49
CA ILE A 77 -24.20 0.81 4.63
C ILE A 77 -23.23 0.32 5.71
N GLN A 78 -22.16 1.07 6.01
CA GLN A 78 -21.15 0.65 6.99
C GLN A 78 -20.30 1.82 7.49
N GLN A 79 -19.81 1.75 8.72
CA GLN A 79 -18.90 2.71 9.35
C GLN A 79 -17.74 1.97 10.04
N PHE A 80 -16.57 2.58 9.97
CA PHE A 80 -15.38 2.22 10.73
C PHE A 80 -14.95 3.44 11.55
N ASN A 81 -14.51 3.23 12.79
CA ASN A 81 -14.05 4.27 13.71
C ASN A 81 -12.60 3.98 14.08
N GLU A 82 -11.69 4.21 13.13
CA GLU A 82 -10.28 3.83 13.26
C GLU A 82 -9.41 5.04 12.99
N ASP A 83 -8.43 5.26 13.88
CA ASP A 83 -7.40 6.27 13.71
C ASP A 83 -6.46 5.85 12.57
N ILE A 84 -6.83 6.27 11.36
CA ILE A 84 -6.05 6.01 10.15
C ILE A 84 -5.24 7.25 9.75
N GLY A 85 -5.19 8.28 10.60
CA GLY A 85 -4.53 9.54 10.33
C GLY A 85 -5.18 10.31 9.17
N ILE A 86 -6.51 10.45 9.19
CA ILE A 86 -7.26 11.33 8.28
C ILE A 86 -6.91 12.78 8.63
N LEU A 87 -5.78 13.26 8.14
CA LEU A 87 -5.38 14.65 8.27
C LEU A 87 -5.83 15.42 7.04
N GLN A 88 -6.29 16.66 7.23
CA GLN A 88 -6.66 17.55 6.13
C GLN A 88 -5.55 17.63 5.08
N ILE A 89 -4.31 17.84 5.51
CA ILE A 89 -3.14 17.95 4.63
C ILE A 89 -2.91 16.70 3.78
N THR A 90 -3.23 15.51 4.32
CA THR A 90 -3.12 14.24 3.59
C THR A 90 -4.01 14.24 2.36
N LEU A 91 -5.25 14.73 2.50
CA LEU A 91 -6.19 14.85 1.38
C LEU A 91 -5.87 16.07 0.50
N GLU A 92 -5.21 17.11 0.99
CA GLU A 92 -4.77 18.20 0.11
C GLU A 92 -3.62 17.78 -0.82
N VAL A 93 -2.74 16.88 -0.35
CA VAL A 93 -1.58 16.42 -1.12
C VAL A 93 -1.93 15.23 -2.04
N ASN A 94 -2.78 14.30 -1.59
CA ASN A 94 -3.17 13.14 -2.40
C ASN A 94 -4.61 12.65 -2.08
N PRO A 95 -5.66 13.37 -2.53
CA PRO A 95 -7.06 13.10 -2.20
C PRO A 95 -7.64 11.94 -3.01
N ALA A 96 -7.12 10.73 -2.87
CA ALA A 96 -7.56 9.62 -3.70
C ALA A 96 -8.04 8.42 -2.91
N LEU A 97 -9.25 7.98 -3.25
CA LEU A 97 -9.69 6.61 -3.04
C LEU A 97 -9.30 5.81 -4.28
N TYR A 98 -8.59 4.71 -4.08
CA TYR A 98 -8.13 3.83 -5.16
C TYR A 98 -9.06 2.62 -5.24
N ALA A 99 -9.65 2.36 -6.39
CA ALA A 99 -10.62 1.28 -6.58
C ALA A 99 -10.15 0.25 -7.62
N ALA A 100 -10.11 -1.03 -7.23
CA ALA A 100 -9.80 -2.17 -8.09
C ALA A 100 -10.24 -3.47 -7.40
N ASP A 101 -10.23 -4.59 -8.11
CA ASP A 101 -10.36 -5.93 -7.51
C ASP A 101 -8.96 -6.39 -7.09
N VAL A 102 -8.69 -6.42 -5.78
CA VAL A 102 -7.37 -6.74 -5.23
C VAL A 102 -7.29 -8.22 -4.88
N ASP A 103 -8.36 -8.78 -4.29
CA ASP A 103 -8.39 -10.16 -3.83
C ASP A 103 -8.90 -11.17 -4.87
N GLY A 104 -9.23 -10.72 -6.08
CA GLY A 104 -9.60 -11.53 -7.23
C GLY A 104 -11.04 -12.07 -7.18
N ASN A 105 -11.92 -11.41 -6.42
CA ASN A 105 -13.29 -11.89 -6.19
C ASN A 105 -14.35 -11.27 -7.13
N GLU A 106 -13.92 -10.53 -8.15
CA GLU A 106 -14.72 -9.79 -9.14
C GLU A 106 -15.53 -8.60 -8.58
N LEU A 107 -15.40 -8.31 -7.27
CA LEU A 107 -15.98 -7.13 -6.64
C LEU A 107 -14.95 -6.01 -6.57
N VAL A 108 -15.46 -4.78 -6.44
CA VAL A 108 -14.57 -3.61 -6.30
C VAL A 108 -14.17 -3.46 -4.84
N ASP A 109 -12.87 -3.57 -4.59
CA ASP A 109 -12.23 -3.18 -3.34
C ASP A 109 -11.79 -1.72 -3.41
N PHE A 110 -11.54 -1.14 -2.24
CA PHE A 110 -11.05 0.22 -2.12
C PHE A 110 -9.80 0.30 -1.25
N LYS A 111 -8.91 1.23 -1.57
CA LYS A 111 -7.72 1.54 -0.81
C LYS A 111 -7.63 3.04 -0.55
N LEU A 112 -7.31 3.40 0.69
CA LEU A 112 -6.91 4.72 1.13
C LEU A 112 -5.44 4.68 1.55
N LYS A 113 -4.74 5.78 1.27
CA LYS A 113 -3.36 5.99 1.65
C LYS A 113 -3.28 7.29 2.44
N THR A 114 -2.64 7.26 3.60
CA THR A 114 -2.41 8.47 4.41
C THR A 114 -0.94 8.57 4.78
N TRP A 115 -0.35 9.76 4.66
CA TRP A 115 1.06 9.98 4.96
C TRP A 115 1.20 10.54 6.36
N ASN A 116 2.27 10.12 7.05
CA ASN A 116 2.60 10.67 8.35
C ASN A 116 3.32 12.02 8.16
N ASN A 117 2.91 13.04 8.92
CA ASN A 117 3.54 14.37 8.91
C ASN A 117 4.79 14.47 9.80
N GLY A 118 5.43 13.34 10.10
CA GLY A 118 6.68 13.28 10.84
C GLY A 118 7.87 13.80 10.02
N SER A 119 9.05 13.84 10.63
CA SER A 119 10.31 14.16 9.96
C SER A 119 11.18 12.93 9.73
N GLY A 120 12.10 13.00 8.76
CA GLY A 120 13.02 11.92 8.41
C GLY A 120 12.30 10.61 8.08
N LEU A 121 12.77 9.50 8.65
CA LEU A 121 12.17 8.18 8.45
C LEU A 121 10.70 8.13 8.92
N ALA A 122 10.33 8.88 9.96
CA ALA A 122 8.94 8.91 10.43
C ALA A 122 7.99 9.57 9.41
N GLY A 123 8.46 10.60 8.69
CA GLY A 123 7.69 11.24 7.62
C GLY A 123 7.54 10.38 6.36
N SER A 124 8.44 9.42 6.15
CA SER A 124 8.32 8.45 5.05
C SER A 124 7.32 7.32 5.31
N ARG A 125 6.71 7.29 6.51
CA ARG A 125 5.67 6.32 6.86
C ARG A 125 4.36 6.69 6.18
N MET A 126 3.69 5.69 5.66
CA MET A 126 2.36 5.79 5.11
C MET A 126 1.48 4.72 5.75
N ASN A 127 0.22 5.05 6.04
CA ASN A 127 -0.75 4.06 6.40
C ASN A 127 -1.57 3.66 5.16
N LYS A 128 -1.84 2.36 5.03
CA LYS A 128 -2.70 1.81 3.98
C LYS A 128 -3.95 1.24 4.66
N ALA A 129 -5.10 1.72 4.23
CA ALA A 129 -6.41 1.19 4.63
C ALA A 129 -7.07 0.55 3.42
N TYR A 130 -7.41 -0.73 3.51
CA TYR A 130 -8.13 -1.48 2.49
C TYR A 130 -9.54 -1.80 2.96
N PHE A 131 -10.48 -1.73 2.02
CA PHE A 131 -11.88 -2.10 2.19
C PHE A 131 -12.18 -3.19 1.17
N PHE A 132 -12.13 -4.45 1.60
CA PHE A 132 -12.38 -5.60 0.75
C PHE A 132 -13.87 -5.90 0.70
N ASN A 133 -14.44 -5.92 -0.50
CA ASN A 133 -15.87 -6.09 -0.68
C ASN A 133 -16.24 -7.57 -0.57
N LYS A 134 -17.12 -7.91 0.37
CA LYS A 134 -17.57 -9.28 0.63
C LYS A 134 -18.88 -9.62 -0.08
N GLY A 135 -19.37 -8.71 -0.92
CA GLY A 135 -20.71 -8.75 -1.46
C GLY A 135 -21.76 -8.29 -0.44
N ASN A 136 -23.01 -8.20 -0.89
CA ASN A 136 -24.15 -7.80 -0.05
C ASN A 136 -23.95 -6.49 0.72
N ASN A 137 -23.22 -5.53 0.13
CA ASN A 137 -22.92 -4.24 0.73
C ASN A 137 -22.19 -4.33 2.09
N LYS A 138 -21.33 -5.34 2.25
CA LYS A 138 -20.45 -5.49 3.41
C LYS A 138 -19.00 -5.45 2.99
N PHE A 139 -18.18 -4.80 3.80
CA PHE A 139 -16.74 -4.71 3.60
C PHE A 139 -16.01 -5.24 4.83
N SER A 140 -14.94 -6.00 4.60
CA SER A 140 -13.89 -6.17 5.59
C SER A 140 -12.94 -4.98 5.50
N PHE A 141 -12.36 -4.61 6.64
CA PHE A 141 -11.39 -3.52 6.72
C PHE A 141 -10.05 -4.05 7.20
N VAL A 142 -8.98 -3.61 6.52
CA VAL A 142 -7.59 -3.88 6.89
C VAL A 142 -6.86 -2.56 6.96
N TYR A 143 -6.10 -2.35 8.02
CA TYR A 143 -5.24 -1.18 8.18
C TYR A 143 -3.86 -1.59 8.63
N PHE A 144 -2.83 -0.94 8.11
CA PHE A 144 -1.46 -1.10 8.58
C PHE A 144 -0.55 0.04 8.13
N MET A 145 0.61 0.14 8.78
CA MET A 145 1.69 1.06 8.41
C MET A 145 2.65 0.40 7.42
N ASP A 146 3.14 1.18 6.48
CA ASP A 146 4.07 0.81 5.43
C ASP A 146 5.10 1.94 5.18
N PHE A 147 6.19 1.61 4.49
CA PHE A 147 7.19 2.55 3.99
C PHE A 147 7.23 2.61 2.45
N ASP A 148 6.26 1.98 1.77
CA ASP A 148 6.22 1.91 0.32
C ASP A 148 4.88 2.32 -0.29
N ASP A 149 4.92 3.17 -1.31
CA ASP A 149 3.74 3.63 -2.05
C ASP A 149 3.41 2.77 -3.29
N GLN A 150 4.14 1.67 -3.46
CA GLN A 150 3.99 0.81 -4.63
C GLN A 150 2.62 0.15 -4.67
N ASN A 151 2.11 0.00 -5.89
CA ASN A 151 0.94 -0.81 -6.16
C ASN A 151 1.23 -2.30 -5.90
N GLU A 152 0.16 -3.05 -5.68
CA GLU A 152 0.13 -4.48 -5.51
C GLU A 152 0.53 -5.14 -6.84
N ARG A 153 0.98 -6.39 -6.75
CA ARG A 153 1.62 -7.10 -7.86
C ARG A 153 1.05 -8.50 -7.98
N ASP A 154 0.81 -8.95 -9.20
CA ASP A 154 0.33 -10.30 -9.48
C ASP A 154 1.54 -11.22 -9.72
N PHE A 155 2.00 -11.93 -8.67
CA PHE A 155 3.23 -12.70 -8.75
C PHE A 155 3.10 -14.00 -9.56
N ASN A 156 1.88 -14.50 -9.72
CA ASN A 156 1.57 -15.77 -10.39
C ASN A 156 0.60 -15.65 -11.57
N ASN A 157 0.25 -14.42 -11.97
CA ASN A 157 -0.63 -14.09 -13.09
C ASN A 157 -2.02 -14.74 -12.96
N ASP A 158 -2.58 -14.76 -11.75
CA ASP A 158 -3.91 -15.32 -11.46
C ASP A 158 -5.00 -14.26 -11.26
N GLY A 159 -4.64 -12.97 -11.30
CA GLY A 159 -5.57 -11.86 -11.05
C GLY A 159 -5.81 -11.54 -9.58
N HIS A 160 -5.20 -12.29 -8.65
CA HIS A 160 -5.18 -11.99 -7.22
C HIS A 160 -3.85 -11.29 -6.91
N TYR A 161 -3.92 -10.04 -6.44
CA TYR A 161 -2.71 -9.24 -6.29
C TYR A 161 -2.11 -9.37 -4.89
N GLU A 162 -0.85 -9.76 -4.81
CA GLU A 162 -0.07 -9.69 -3.58
C GLU A 162 0.19 -8.23 -3.16
N ILE A 163 -0.10 -7.94 -1.90
CA ILE A 163 0.26 -6.69 -1.24
C ILE A 163 1.74 -6.76 -0.86
N VAL A 164 2.53 -5.85 -1.42
CA VAL A 164 3.94 -5.67 -1.07
C VAL A 164 4.00 -4.74 0.14
N GLY A 165 4.39 -5.28 1.29
CA GLY A 165 4.63 -4.51 2.51
C GLY A 165 6.11 -4.25 2.72
N ARG A 166 6.49 -3.01 3.04
CA ARG A 166 7.87 -2.62 3.34
C ARG A 166 8.00 -2.20 4.79
N SER A 167 8.99 -2.78 5.46
CA SER A 167 9.37 -2.39 6.82
C SER A 167 10.86 -2.10 6.92
N TYR A 168 11.24 -1.42 7.99
CA TYR A 168 12.64 -1.12 8.30
C TYR A 168 13.20 -2.14 9.28
N LEU A 169 14.43 -2.61 9.03
CA LEU A 169 15.18 -3.50 9.89
C LEU A 169 16.59 -2.95 10.12
N SER A 170 17.02 -2.89 11.37
CA SER A 170 18.44 -2.70 11.71
C SER A 170 19.07 -4.05 12.03
N PHE A 171 20.17 -4.40 11.37
CA PHE A 171 20.89 -5.65 11.60
C PHE A 171 22.39 -5.47 11.29
N ASN A 172 23.27 -5.95 12.18
CA ASN A 172 24.73 -5.84 12.05
C ASN A 172 25.21 -4.43 11.66
N ASN A 173 24.73 -3.40 12.37
CA ASN A 173 25.09 -1.98 12.16
C ASN A 173 24.69 -1.40 10.78
N HIS A 174 23.76 -2.05 10.07
CA HIS A 174 23.20 -1.55 8.83
C HIS A 174 21.67 -1.51 8.87
N GLY A 175 21.08 -0.55 8.16
CA GLY A 175 19.65 -0.48 7.90
C GLY A 175 19.27 -1.23 6.63
N TYR A 176 18.09 -1.86 6.63
CA TYR A 176 17.54 -2.58 5.49
C TYR A 176 16.05 -2.30 5.35
N TRP A 177 15.62 -2.19 4.10
CA TRP A 177 14.24 -2.36 3.72
C TRP A 177 13.92 -3.84 3.56
N VAL A 178 12.96 -4.32 4.33
CA VAL A 178 12.42 -5.67 4.24
C VAL A 178 11.11 -5.60 3.47
N PHE A 179 11.03 -6.33 2.36
CA PHE A 179 9.82 -6.44 1.58
C PHE A 179 9.18 -7.80 1.82
N ASP A 180 7.98 -7.81 2.37
CA ASP A 180 7.13 -8.99 2.57
C ASP A 180 5.94 -8.94 1.61
N LEU A 181 5.32 -10.11 1.36
CA LEU A 181 4.17 -10.27 0.49
C LEU A 181 2.99 -10.82 1.27
N TYR A 182 1.80 -10.27 1.03
CA TYR A 182 0.57 -10.64 1.72
C TYR A 182 -0.59 -10.81 0.76
N ASN A 183 -1.41 -11.84 0.98
CA ASN A 183 -2.73 -11.97 0.34
C ASN A 183 -3.82 -11.68 1.36
N PHE A 184 -4.96 -11.19 0.89
CA PHE A 184 -6.14 -11.04 1.73
C PHE A 184 -6.93 -12.34 1.81
N ASP A 185 -7.44 -12.63 3.00
CA ASP A 185 -8.33 -13.75 3.30
C ASP A 185 -9.51 -13.21 4.12
N ASN A 186 -10.73 -13.51 3.64
CA ASN A 186 -11.97 -12.99 4.22
C ASN A 186 -12.20 -13.31 5.71
N LYS A 187 -11.50 -14.29 6.27
CA LYS A 187 -11.65 -14.72 7.68
C LYS A 187 -10.47 -14.30 8.54
N ARG A 188 -9.28 -14.21 7.95
CA ARG A 188 -8.00 -14.02 8.66
C ARG A 188 -7.36 -12.66 8.39
N GLY A 189 -7.90 -11.90 7.44
CA GLY A 189 -7.31 -10.69 6.91
C GLY A 189 -6.04 -11.00 6.12
N LEU A 190 -4.97 -10.24 6.29
CA LEU A 190 -3.71 -10.45 5.59
C LEU A 190 -2.98 -11.71 6.07
N ILE A 191 -2.57 -12.52 5.11
CA ILE A 191 -1.77 -13.73 5.29
C ILE A 191 -0.46 -13.53 4.55
N ASN A 192 0.66 -13.65 5.26
CA ASN A 192 1.98 -13.63 4.64
C ASN A 192 2.15 -14.81 3.67
N VAL A 193 2.50 -14.50 2.43
CA VAL A 193 2.81 -15.46 1.36
C VAL A 193 4.26 -15.33 0.88
N SER A 194 5.10 -14.56 1.58
CA SER A 194 6.49 -14.28 1.23
C SER A 194 7.26 -15.55 0.84
N LYS A 195 7.16 -16.61 1.65
CA LYS A 195 7.90 -17.87 1.41
C LYS A 195 7.57 -18.52 0.07
N LYS A 196 6.32 -18.43 -0.42
CA LYS A 196 5.88 -19.00 -1.70
C LYS A 196 6.66 -18.41 -2.88
N TYR A 197 7.00 -17.12 -2.79
CA TYR A 197 7.60 -16.36 -3.88
C TYR A 197 9.08 -16.03 -3.66
N HIS A 198 9.73 -16.68 -2.69
CA HIS A 198 11.10 -16.38 -2.29
C HIS A 198 11.26 -14.94 -1.76
N TYR A 199 10.37 -14.54 -0.86
CA TYR A 199 10.43 -13.32 -0.04
C TYR A 199 10.52 -13.71 1.44
N PRO A 200 10.96 -12.82 2.35
CA PRO A 200 11.30 -11.43 2.09
C PRO A 200 12.58 -11.27 1.29
N ILE A 201 12.66 -10.15 0.59
CA ILE A 201 13.92 -9.63 0.07
C ILE A 201 14.36 -8.46 0.94
N LEU A 202 15.67 -8.34 1.14
CA LEU A 202 16.25 -7.24 1.89
C LEU A 202 17.09 -6.38 0.96
N ILE A 203 16.88 -5.07 1.03
CA ILE A 203 17.61 -4.08 0.25
C ILE A 203 18.23 -3.13 1.25
N GLN A 204 19.55 -2.92 1.17
CA GLN A 204 20.23 -2.05 2.12
C GLN A 204 19.71 -0.62 2.00
N PHE A 205 19.34 -0.02 3.13
CA PHE A 205 19.00 1.38 3.22
C PHE A 205 20.29 2.21 3.17
N LEU A 206 20.41 3.03 2.13
CA LEU A 206 21.57 3.88 1.84
C LEU A 206 21.07 5.30 1.59
N GLU A 207 21.98 6.27 1.67
CA GLU A 207 21.69 7.68 1.31
C GLU A 207 21.45 7.87 -0.19
N LYS A 208 21.75 6.85 -1.00
CA LYS A 208 21.48 6.81 -2.44
C LYS A 208 20.47 5.72 -2.76
N ASP A 209 19.77 5.88 -3.88
CA ASP A 209 18.85 4.87 -4.38
C ASP A 209 19.56 3.52 -4.57
N ASN A 210 18.91 2.48 -4.05
CA ASN A 210 19.37 1.11 -4.15
C ASN A 210 18.15 0.21 -4.32
N TYR A 211 18.16 -0.61 -5.37
CA TYR A 211 17.08 -1.53 -5.72
C TYR A 211 17.52 -2.99 -5.68
N SER A 212 18.79 -3.24 -5.35
CA SER A 212 19.37 -4.58 -5.39
C SER A 212 19.20 -5.30 -4.05
N ILE A 213 18.84 -6.59 -4.13
CA ILE A 213 18.84 -7.47 -2.97
C ILE A 213 20.26 -7.51 -2.39
N THR A 214 20.40 -7.25 -1.10
CA THR A 214 21.71 -7.26 -0.44
C THR A 214 22.36 -8.64 -0.51
N ASN A 215 23.68 -8.66 -0.72
CA ASN A 215 24.50 -9.87 -0.61
C ASN A 215 25.10 -10.05 0.80
N MET A 216 24.92 -9.08 1.71
CA MET A 216 25.49 -9.13 3.08
C MET A 216 24.73 -10.07 4.01
N ILE A 217 23.48 -10.41 3.68
CA ILE A 217 22.63 -11.32 4.44
C ILE A 217 22.26 -12.47 3.50
N ASN A 218 22.64 -13.70 3.85
CA ASN A 218 22.25 -14.85 3.03
C ASN A 218 20.73 -15.09 3.07
N ARG A 219 20.20 -15.74 2.03
CA ARG A 219 18.77 -16.01 1.86
C ARG A 219 18.14 -16.74 3.05
N LYS A 220 18.81 -17.74 3.63
CA LYS A 220 18.32 -18.47 4.80
C LYS A 220 18.10 -17.55 5.99
N LYS A 221 19.00 -16.57 6.21
CA LYS A 221 18.86 -15.57 7.26
C LYS A 221 17.78 -14.54 6.93
N MET A 222 17.67 -14.08 5.68
CA MET A 222 16.59 -13.19 5.24
C MET A 222 15.21 -13.72 5.59
N MET A 223 14.97 -15.03 5.36
CA MET A 223 13.69 -15.68 5.68
C MET A 223 13.29 -15.59 7.16
N GLN A 224 14.25 -15.41 8.07
CA GLN A 224 13.95 -15.27 9.50
C GLN A 224 13.38 -13.88 9.86
N PHE A 225 13.48 -12.91 8.95
CA PHE A 225 12.94 -11.55 9.14
C PHE A 225 11.52 -11.39 8.59
N THR A 226 10.92 -12.46 8.06
CA THR A 226 9.53 -12.46 7.55
C THR A 226 8.57 -12.01 8.65
N LYS A 227 7.72 -11.03 8.35
CA LYS A 227 6.66 -10.61 9.28
C LYS A 227 5.34 -11.31 8.98
N LYS A 228 4.73 -11.92 10.00
CA LYS A 228 3.41 -12.58 9.88
C LYS A 228 2.34 -11.62 9.33
N THR A 229 2.34 -10.39 9.81
CA THR A 229 1.51 -9.27 9.34
C THR A 229 2.36 -8.00 9.33
N PRO A 230 1.98 -6.95 8.57
CA PRO A 230 2.67 -5.67 8.62
C PRO A 230 2.62 -5.02 10.01
N ASP A 231 3.40 -3.95 10.19
CA ASP A 231 3.40 -3.20 11.45
C ASP A 231 2.09 -2.42 11.63
N TYR A 232 1.63 -2.28 12.88
CA TYR A 232 0.36 -1.63 13.23
C TYR A 232 -0.87 -2.24 12.55
N TYR A 233 -0.78 -3.53 12.20
CA TYR A 233 -1.84 -4.24 11.50
C TYR A 233 -3.12 -4.39 12.34
N GLN A 234 -4.24 -4.04 11.73
CA GLN A 234 -5.59 -4.20 12.24
C GLN A 234 -6.46 -4.85 11.17
N PHE A 235 -7.43 -5.66 11.61
CA PHE A 235 -8.39 -6.33 10.74
C PHE A 235 -9.77 -6.36 11.38
N MET A 236 -10.77 -6.03 10.58
CA MET A 236 -12.18 -6.10 10.92
C MET A 236 -12.91 -6.93 9.85
N PRO A 237 -13.41 -8.11 10.21
CA PRO A 237 -14.04 -9.03 9.27
C PRO A 237 -15.38 -8.52 8.73
#